data_AF-A0A3D0GUT1-F1
#
_entry.id   AF-A0A3D0GUT1-F1
#
_cell.length_a   1.000
_cell.length_b   1.000
_cell.length_c   1.000
_cell.angle_alpha   90.00
_cell.angle_beta   90.00
_cell.angle_gamma   90.00
#
_symmetry.space_group_name_H-M   'P 1'
#
loop_
_entity.id
_entity.type
_entity.pdbx_description
1 polymer ?
#
loop_
_entity_poly.entity_id
_entity_poly.type
_entity_poly.pdbx_seq_one_letter_code
_entity_poly.pdbx_strand_id
1 'polypeptide(L)'
;THLVDVDEETIELVANTSYELTFALCALLAFIFIKVKGVRFELPTQRDKILAAICETTGQFTYVYAMSGNGAIAAPIISSVCVVSVILSRIILKEKLTWKQYIFVFLVIVGVLTLSIIEGDA
;
A
#
# COMPACT_ATOMS: atom_id res chain seq x y z
N THR A 1 9.02 -27.00 -1.63
CA THR A 1 8.64 -26.65 -3.01
C THR A 1 9.75 -25.79 -3.58
N HIS A 2 10.74 -26.43 -4.22
CA HIS A 2 11.93 -25.74 -4.73
C HIS A 2 11.60 -25.06 -6.05
N LEU A 3 11.43 -23.73 -6.01
CA LEU A 3 11.53 -22.92 -7.21
C LEU A 3 12.99 -22.96 -7.68
N VAL A 4 13.19 -23.08 -8.99
CA VAL A 4 14.54 -23.10 -9.59
C VAL A 4 15.14 -21.70 -9.41
N ASP A 5 16.38 -21.62 -8.92
CA ASP A 5 17.12 -20.36 -8.70
C ASP A 5 16.52 -19.42 -7.63
N VAL A 6 15.83 -19.97 -6.61
CA VAL A 6 15.33 -19.18 -5.46
C VAL A 6 15.96 -19.68 -4.16
N ASP A 7 16.72 -18.79 -3.53
CA ASP A 7 17.37 -18.94 -2.23
C ASP A 7 16.72 -17.99 -1.20
N GLU A 8 17.19 -18.04 0.05
CA GLU A 8 16.60 -17.29 1.18
C GLU A 8 16.81 -15.76 1.05
N GLU A 9 17.81 -15.31 0.29
CA GLU A 9 18.03 -13.89 0.00
C GLU A 9 17.16 -13.41 -1.18
N THR A 10 16.90 -14.28 -2.16
CA THR A 10 16.11 -13.93 -3.35
C THR A 10 14.60 -14.16 -3.19
N ILE A 11 14.16 -14.88 -2.15
CA ILE A 11 12.76 -15.26 -1.95
C ILE A 11 11.81 -14.06 -1.82
N GLU A 12 12.21 -13.00 -1.11
CA GLU A 12 11.40 -11.80 -0.93
C GLU A 12 11.21 -11.04 -2.24
N LEU A 13 12.30 -10.91 -3.02
CA LEU A 13 12.27 -10.26 -4.32
C LEU A 13 11.38 -11.03 -5.31
N VAL A 14 11.49 -12.35 -5.32
CA VAL A 14 10.66 -13.22 -6.18
C VAL A 14 9.18 -13.17 -5.76
N ALA A 15 8.90 -13.12 -4.46
CA ALA A 15 7.55 -12.97 -3.95
C ALA A 15 6.91 -11.62 -4.36
N ASN A 16 7.64 -10.52 -4.17
CA ASN A 16 7.19 -9.18 -4.56
C ASN A 16 6.98 -9.07 -6.07
N THR A 17 7.91 -9.60 -6.87
CA THR A 17 7.79 -9.61 -8.34
C THR A 17 6.56 -10.42 -8.79
N SER A 18 6.33 -11.59 -8.19
CA SER A 18 5.17 -12.43 -8.52
C SER A 18 3.84 -11.75 -8.14
N TYR A 19 3.83 -11.03 -7.02
CA TYR A 19 2.68 -10.23 -6.58
C TYR A 19 2.36 -9.12 -7.59
N GLU A 20 3.36 -8.34 -8.01
CA GLU A 20 3.19 -7.26 -9.00
C GLU A 20 2.69 -7.80 -10.36
N LEU A 21 3.25 -8.92 -10.83
CA LEU A 21 2.81 -9.59 -12.06
C LEU A 21 1.34 -10.04 -12.00
N THR A 22 0.89 -10.49 -10.83
CA THR A 22 -0.52 -10.88 -10.64
C THR A 22 -1.44 -9.66 -10.76
N PHE A 23 -1.06 -8.53 -10.17
CA PHE A 23 -1.80 -7.27 -10.33
C PHE A 23 -1.79 -6.77 -11.78
N ALA A 24 -0.67 -6.90 -12.48
CA ALA A 24 -0.57 -6.56 -13.90
C ALA A 24 -1.52 -7.42 -14.75
N LEU A 25 -1.60 -8.73 -14.47
CA LEU A 25 -2.55 -9.62 -15.13
C LEU A 25 -4.00 -9.22 -14.85
N CYS A 26 -4.35 -8.96 -13.59
CA CYS A 26 -5.68 -8.47 -13.20
C CYS A 26 -6.04 -7.15 -13.90
N ALA A 27 -5.09 -6.22 -13.99
CA ALA A 27 -5.26 -4.95 -14.70
C ALA A 27 -5.50 -5.15 -16.20
N LEU A 28 -4.77 -6.07 -16.85
CA LEU A 28 -4.99 -6.43 -18.25
C LEU A 28 -6.39 -7.03 -18.48
N LEU A 29 -6.82 -7.96 -17.62
CA LEU A 29 -8.15 -8.58 -17.71
C LEU A 29 -9.25 -7.53 -17.54
N ALA A 30 -9.13 -6.65 -16.55
CA ALA A 30 -10.06 -5.55 -16.34
C ALA A 30 -10.10 -4.58 -17.53
N PHE A 31 -8.94 -4.27 -18.12
CA PHE A 31 -8.84 -3.43 -19.30
C PHE A 31 -9.55 -4.04 -20.51
N ILE A 32 -9.33 -5.34 -20.78
CA ILE A 32 -10.03 -6.08 -21.84
C ILE A 32 -11.54 -6.08 -21.58
N PHE A 33 -11.96 -6.35 -20.35
CA PHE A 33 -13.38 -6.36 -19.97
C PHE A 33 -14.06 -5.00 -20.25
N ILE A 34 -13.42 -3.89 -19.88
CA ILE A 34 -13.95 -2.54 -20.13
C ILE A 34 -14.02 -2.24 -21.64
N LYS A 35 -13.00 -2.66 -22.40
CA LYS A 35 -12.98 -2.54 -23.87
C LYS A 35 -14.12 -3.31 -24.53
N VAL A 36 -14.35 -4.55 -24.11
CA VAL A 36 -15.46 -5.39 -24.61
C VAL A 36 -16.81 -4.77 -24.27
N LYS A 37 -16.95 -4.17 -23.08
CA LYS A 37 -18.19 -3.52 -22.65
C LYS A 37 -18.45 -2.16 -23.32
N GLY A 38 -17.50 -1.65 -24.13
CA GLY A 38 -17.68 -0.41 -24.90
C GLY A 38 -17.85 0.85 -24.05
N VAL A 39 -17.41 0.84 -22.78
CA VAL A 39 -17.56 1.98 -21.88
C VAL A 39 -16.72 3.15 -22.39
N ARG A 40 -17.33 4.32 -22.52
CA ARG A 40 -16.63 5.54 -22.96
C ARG A 40 -15.68 6.00 -21.87
N PHE A 41 -14.39 6.03 -22.17
CA PHE A 41 -13.36 6.59 -21.29
C PHE A 41 -13.42 8.12 -21.34
N GLU A 42 -14.18 8.73 -20.45
CA GLU A 42 -14.13 10.19 -20.26
C GLU A 42 -12.91 10.57 -19.41
N LEU A 43 -11.75 10.67 -20.06
CA LEU A 43 -10.49 11.16 -19.48
C LEU A 43 -10.58 12.54 -18.79
N PRO A 44 -11.33 13.54 -19.29
CA PRO A 44 -11.37 14.88 -18.69
C PRO A 44 -12.18 14.94 -17.39
N THR A 45 -13.21 14.10 -17.25
CA THR A 45 -14.08 14.04 -16.07
C THR A 45 -13.41 13.29 -14.90
N GLN A 46 -12.35 12.51 -15.19
CA GLN A 46 -11.70 11.63 -14.21
C GLN A 46 -10.28 12.09 -13.81
N ARG A 47 -9.94 13.37 -14.00
CA ARG A 47 -8.59 13.90 -13.67
C ARG A 47 -8.19 13.65 -12.21
N ASP A 48 -9.12 13.77 -11.27
CA ASP A 48 -8.87 13.50 -9.86
C ASP A 48 -8.53 12.01 -9.63
N LYS A 49 -9.18 11.10 -10.37
CA LYS A 49 -8.89 9.66 -10.31
C LYS A 49 -7.54 9.34 -10.92
N ILE A 50 -7.15 10.03 -12.00
CA ILE A 50 -5.82 9.88 -12.61
C ILE A 50 -4.74 10.38 -11.63
N LEU A 51 -4.97 11.52 -10.98
CA LEU A 51 -4.04 12.03 -9.98
C LEU A 51 -3.93 11.10 -8.76
N ALA A 52 -5.06 10.56 -8.29
CA ALA A 52 -5.09 9.54 -7.25
C ALA A 52 -4.32 8.28 -7.67
N ALA A 53 -4.52 7.79 -8.90
CA ALA A 53 -3.82 6.62 -9.42
C ALA A 53 -2.30 6.84 -9.53
N ILE A 54 -1.86 8.04 -9.96
CA ILE A 54 -0.42 8.38 -10.00
C ILE A 54 0.14 8.46 -8.57
N CYS A 55 -0.59 9.06 -7.63
CA CYS A 55 -0.19 9.15 -6.22
C CYS A 55 -0.04 7.75 -5.59
N GLU A 56 -1.03 6.88 -5.81
CA GLU A 56 -1.03 5.50 -5.34
C GLU A 56 0.13 4.69 -5.95
N THR A 57 0.34 4.82 -7.26
CA THR A 57 1.45 4.14 -7.95
C THR A 57 2.81 4.63 -7.43
N THR A 58 2.97 5.94 -7.23
CA THR A 58 4.21 6.52 -6.68
C THR A 58 4.45 6.03 -5.24
N GLY A 59 3.39 5.94 -4.44
CA GLY A 59 3.43 5.39 -3.09
C GLY A 59 3.85 3.92 -3.08
N GLN A 60 3.28 3.10 -3.96
CA GLN A 60 3.64 1.69 -4.11
C GLN A 60 5.11 1.51 -4.53
N PHE A 61 5.61 2.28 -5.50
CA PHE A 61 7.03 2.22 -5.88
C PHE A 61 7.96 2.61 -4.72
N THR A 62 7.61 3.67 -3.97
CA THR A 62 8.40 4.09 -2.81
C THR A 62 8.40 3.03 -1.71
N TYR A 63 7.27 2.37 -1.52
CA TYR A 63 7.12 1.27 -0.56
C TYR A 63 7.96 0.05 -0.94
N VAL A 64 7.88 -0.44 -2.18
CA VAL A 64 8.68 -1.59 -2.64
C VAL A 64 10.17 -1.28 -2.58
N TYR A 65 10.56 -0.04 -2.89
CA TYR A 65 11.94 0.43 -2.72
C TYR A 65 12.40 0.40 -1.25
N ALA A 66 11.54 0.82 -0.31
CA ALA A 66 11.84 0.75 1.12
C ALA A 66 11.92 -0.70 1.64
N MET A 67 11.03 -1.58 1.15
CA MET A 67 11.04 -3.02 1.41
C MET A 67 12.31 -3.71 0.90
N SER A 68 12.78 -3.33 -0.29
CA SER A 68 14.02 -3.88 -0.89
C SER A 68 15.29 -3.57 -0.08
N GLY A 69 15.22 -2.66 0.89
CA GLY A 69 16.29 -2.39 1.84
C GLY A 69 16.22 -3.36 3.02
N ASN A 70 15.90 -2.84 4.21
CA ASN A 70 15.73 -3.66 5.41
C ASN A 70 14.24 -3.95 5.60
N GLY A 71 13.82 -5.19 5.32
CA GLY A 71 12.44 -5.66 5.49
C GLY A 71 11.88 -5.45 6.91
N ALA A 72 12.74 -5.45 7.93
CA ALA A 72 12.34 -5.19 9.33
C ALA A 72 11.85 -3.75 9.54
N ILE A 73 12.29 -2.79 8.71
CA ILE A 73 11.82 -1.40 8.75
C ILE A 73 10.47 -1.27 8.01
N ALA A 74 10.18 -2.16 7.07
CA ALA A 74 9.00 -2.04 6.24
C ALA A 74 7.70 -2.45 6.95
N ALA A 75 7.75 -3.43 7.86
CA ALA A 75 6.62 -3.83 8.69
C ALA A 75 6.02 -2.68 9.54
N PRO A 76 6.82 -1.88 10.28
CA PRO A 76 6.29 -0.72 10.99
C PRO A 76 5.90 0.46 10.09
N ILE A 77 6.51 0.61 8.91
CA ILE A 77 6.09 1.61 7.91
C ILE A 77 4.65 1.35 7.45
N ILE A 78 4.29 0.12 7.07
CA ILE A 78 2.93 -0.24 6.65
C ILE A 78 1.92 0.06 7.76
N SER A 79 2.28 -0.33 8.98
CA SER A 79 1.43 -0.18 10.15
C SER A 79 1.15 1.30 10.46
N SER A 80 2.12 2.19 10.19
CA SER A 80 2.00 3.64 10.38
C SER A 80 1.07 4.32 9.37
N VAL A 81 0.82 3.71 8.20
CA VAL A 81 -0.09 4.25 7.17
C VAL A 81 -1.48 4.50 7.76
N CYS A 82 -1.96 3.62 8.64
CA CYS A 82 -3.23 3.77 9.33
C CYS A 82 -3.34 5.12 10.07
N VAL A 83 -2.28 5.50 10.80
CA VAL A 83 -2.23 6.74 11.57
C VAL A 83 -2.19 7.95 10.64
N VAL A 84 -1.36 7.88 9.60
CA VAL A 84 -1.24 8.92 8.57
C VAL A 84 -2.58 9.14 7.86
N SER A 85 -3.30 8.08 7.50
CA SER A 85 -4.63 8.17 6.90
C SER A 85 -5.65 8.87 7.81
N VAL A 86 -5.65 8.59 9.12
CA VAL A 86 -6.54 9.29 10.06
C VAL A 86 -6.20 10.79 10.15
N ILE A 87 -4.91 11.13 10.24
CA ILE A 87 -4.44 12.52 10.30
C ILE A 87 -4.84 13.26 9.02
N LEU A 88 -4.59 12.65 7.85
CA LEU A 88 -4.92 13.23 6.56
C LEU A 88 -6.44 13.39 6.40
N SER A 89 -7.24 12.44 6.90
CA SER A 89 -8.69 12.59 6.90
C SER A 89 -9.15 13.81 7.69
N ARG A 90 -8.53 14.05 8.85
CA ARG A 90 -8.85 15.24 9.64
C ARG A 90 -8.45 16.55 8.93
N ILE A 91 -7.30 16.59 8.26
CA ILE A 91 -6.81 17.80 7.60
C ILE A 91 -7.60 18.09 6.32
N ILE A 92 -7.80 17.09 5.45
CA ILE A 92 -8.39 17.25 4.12
C ILE A 92 -9.91 17.18 4.16
N LEU A 93 -10.48 16.14 4.77
CA LEU A 93 -11.93 15.89 4.79
C LEU A 93 -12.63 16.64 5.94
N LYS A 94 -11.86 17.26 6.85
CA LYS A 94 -12.36 18.01 8.02
C LYS A 94 -13.33 17.19 8.89
N GLU A 95 -13.15 15.88 8.95
CA GLU A 95 -13.97 15.02 9.80
C GLU A 95 -13.86 15.41 11.28
N LYS A 96 -14.99 15.43 11.99
CA LYS A 96 -15.00 15.63 13.45
C LYS A 96 -14.84 14.26 14.11
N LEU A 97 -13.62 13.92 14.52
CA LEU A 97 -13.40 12.72 15.31
C LEU A 97 -14.02 12.89 16.70
N THR A 98 -14.78 11.88 17.12
CA THR A 98 -15.28 11.77 18.49
C THR A 98 -14.15 11.41 19.45
N TRP A 99 -14.28 11.77 20.73
CA TRP A 99 -13.28 11.47 21.76
C TRP A 99 -12.91 9.98 21.84
N LYS A 100 -13.88 9.09 21.60
CA LYS A 100 -13.65 7.64 21.56
C LYS A 100 -12.73 7.22 20.40
N GLN A 101 -12.90 7.82 19.22
CA GLN A 101 -12.05 7.53 18.06
C GLN A 101 -10.59 7.97 18.32
N TYR A 102 -10.37 9.08 19.02
CA TYR A 102 -9.02 9.48 19.43
C TYR A 102 -8.33 8.45 20.35
N ILE A 103 -9.08 7.83 21.27
CA ILE A 103 -8.55 6.76 22.12
C ILE A 103 -8.13 5.55 21.28
N PHE A 104 -8.95 5.16 20.28
CA PHE A 104 -8.59 4.09 19.37
C PHE A 104 -7.36 4.41 18.51
N VAL A 105 -7.25 5.64 18.01
CA VAL A 105 -6.07 6.09 17.25
C VAL A 105 -4.82 6.02 18.12
N PHE A 106 -4.90 6.47 19.37
CA PHE A 106 -3.80 6.35 20.32
C PHE A 106 -3.40 4.90 20.56
N LEU A 107 -4.36 3.99 20.74
CA LEU A 107 -4.11 2.57 20.92
C LEU A 107 -3.44 1.94 19.69
N VAL A 108 -3.88 2.31 18.48
CA VAL A 108 -3.24 1.89 17.23
C VAL A 108 -1.79 2.38 17.19
N ILE A 109 -1.53 3.65 17.49
CA ILE A 109 -0.16 4.20 17.52
C ILE A 109 0.73 3.40 18.49
N VAL A 110 0.25 3.12 19.70
CA VAL A 110 1.00 2.32 20.68
C VAL A 110 1.29 0.91 20.13
N GLY A 111 0.29 0.26 19.52
CA GLY A 111 0.47 -1.07 18.91
C GLY A 111 1.51 -1.08 17.79
N VAL A 112 1.48 -0.08 16.90
CA VAL A 112 2.48 0.07 15.82
C VAL A 112 3.87 0.30 16.38
N LEU A 113 4.02 1.14 17.40
CA LEU A 113 5.31 1.38 18.06
C LEU A 113 5.84 0.12 18.74
N THR A 114 4.98 -0.65 19.43
CA THR A 114 5.40 -1.91 20.06
C THR A 114 5.84 -2.92 19.00
N LEU A 115 5.10 -3.08 17.91
CA LEU A 115 5.49 -3.97 16.80
C LEU A 115 6.83 -3.52 16.19
N SER A 116 7.00 -2.22 15.98
CA SER A 116 8.25 -1.64 15.46
C SER A 116 9.46 -1.91 16.35
N ILE A 117 9.29 -1.90 17.68
CA ILE A 117 10.38 -2.16 18.62
C ILE A 117 10.74 -3.65 18.63
N ILE A 118 9.75 -4.53 18.55
CA ILE A 118 9.97 -5.99 18.52
C ILE A 118 10.68 -6.39 17.23
N GLU A 119 10.23 -5.87 16.08
CA GLU A 119 10.78 -6.23 14.77
C GLU A 119 12.10 -5.50 14.49
N GLY A 120 12.28 -4.28 15.01
CA GLY A 120 13.51 -3.49 14.80
C GLY A 120 14.70 -3.90 15.67
N ASP A 121 14.51 -4.79 16.65
CA ASP A 121 15.56 -5.38 17.49
C ASP A 121 16.01 -6.77 17.00
N ALA A 122 15.36 -7.31 15.94
CA ALA A 122 15.69 -8.57 15.26
C ALA A 122 16.51 -8.33 14.00
#